data_AF-W6YWL8-F1
#
_entry.id   AF-W6YWL8-F1
#
_cell.length_a   1.000
_cell.length_b   1.000
_cell.length_c   1.000
_cell.angle_alpha   90.00
_cell.angle_beta   90.00
_cell.angle_gamma   90.00
#
_symmetry.space_group_name_H-M   'P 1'
#
loop_
_entity.id
_entity.type
_entity.pdbx_description
1 polymer ?
#
loop_
_entity_poly.entity_id
_entity_poly.type
_entity_poly.pdbx_seq_one_letter_code
_entity_poly.pdbx_strand_id
1 'polypeptide(L)'
;PPPAWVSLVPFIRRLVVTGMDSAGIMHGFFGEDWRKGVGPMHECERRNYLFTAKSVGWAKVKCQYDMSPHESVPFLKPLQEVQLAEIEGAEKTWSQWLAMEDWMVGPRAPDAGDGDQHLEDAPPQRRES
;
A
#
# COMPACT_ATOMS: atom_id res chain seq x y z
N PRO A 1 -24.85 23.34 7.97
CA PRO A 1 -23.85 22.62 7.14
C PRO A 1 -23.91 21.11 7.41
N PRO A 2 -23.94 20.25 6.37
CA PRO A 2 -23.80 18.81 6.58
C PRO A 2 -22.42 18.49 7.17
N PRO A 3 -22.29 17.45 8.01
CA PRO A 3 -21.00 17.06 8.56
C PRO A 3 -20.05 16.66 7.43
N ALA A 4 -18.91 17.33 7.34
CA ALA A 4 -17.83 16.92 6.46
C ALA A 4 -17.18 15.66 7.05
N TRP A 5 -17.22 14.57 6.30
CA TRP A 5 -16.50 13.35 6.67
C TRP A 5 -15.02 13.54 6.37
N VAL A 6 -14.19 13.57 7.41
CA VAL A 6 -12.74 13.70 7.29
C VAL A 6 -12.10 12.37 7.67
N SER A 7 -11.26 11.83 6.80
CA SER A 7 -10.50 10.61 7.07
C SER A 7 -9.34 10.90 8.03
N LEU A 8 -9.11 10.01 9.01
CA LEU A 8 -7.94 10.08 9.89
C LEU A 8 -6.65 9.55 9.24
N VAL A 9 -6.75 8.87 8.10
CA VAL A 9 -5.60 8.23 7.44
C VAL A 9 -4.48 9.24 7.11
N PRO A 10 -4.75 10.41 6.49
CA PRO A 10 -3.69 11.39 6.21
C PRO A 10 -3.04 11.97 7.47
N PHE A 11 -3.77 12.00 8.58
CA PHE A 11 -3.25 12.48 9.86
C PHE A 11 -2.31 11.45 10.49
N ILE A 12 -2.76 10.19 10.62
CA ILE A 12 -1.94 9.09 11.17
C ILE A 12 -0.68 8.86 10.32
N ARG A 13 -0.82 8.89 8.99
CA ARG A 13 0.31 8.79 8.05
C ARG A 13 1.37 9.85 8.29
N ARG A 14 0.96 11.10 8.58
CA ARG A 14 1.88 12.18 8.93
C ARG A 14 2.54 11.97 10.30
N LEU A 15 1.81 11.46 11.29
CA LEU A 15 2.41 11.15 12.59
C LEU A 15 3.50 10.09 12.45
N VAL A 16 3.22 8.99 11.75
CA VAL A 16 4.18 7.89 11.56
C VAL A 16 5.42 8.36 10.79
N VAL A 17 5.24 8.99 9.64
CA VAL A 17 6.35 9.33 8.74
C VAL A 17 7.29 10.40 9.32
N THR A 18 6.77 11.28 10.18
CA THR A 18 7.56 12.30 10.89
C THR A 18 8.10 11.81 12.24
N GLY A 19 7.76 10.58 12.66
CA GLY A 19 8.15 9.98 13.94
C GLY A 19 7.46 10.63 15.15
N MET A 20 6.26 11.18 14.95
CA MET A 20 5.39 11.79 15.94
C MET A 20 4.28 10.82 16.39
N ASP A 21 4.55 9.52 16.36
CA ASP A 21 3.58 8.46 16.62
C ASP A 21 3.91 7.64 17.89
N SER A 22 4.75 8.18 18.78
CA SER A 22 5.02 7.56 20.08
C SER A 22 3.75 7.38 20.90
N ALA A 23 3.73 6.39 21.79
CA ALA A 23 2.56 6.08 22.60
C ALA A 23 2.06 7.29 23.41
N GLY A 24 2.96 8.14 23.91
CA GLY A 24 2.61 9.36 24.63
C GLY A 24 1.94 10.41 23.75
N ILE A 25 2.41 10.60 22.52
CA ILE A 25 1.79 11.53 21.56
C ILE A 25 0.42 11.01 21.12
N MET A 26 0.32 9.72 20.80
CA MET A 26 -0.94 9.09 20.42
C MET A 26 -1.97 9.17 21.55
N HIS A 27 -1.57 8.94 22.80
CA HIS A 27 -2.41 9.16 23.97
C HIS A 27 -2.85 10.62 24.10
N GLY A 28 -1.94 11.57 23.89
CA GLY A 28 -2.24 13.01 23.95
C GLY A 28 -3.28 13.46 22.92
N PHE A 29 -3.24 12.91 21.70
CA PHE A 29 -4.20 13.26 20.65
C PHE A 29 -5.52 12.48 20.71
N PHE A 30 -5.49 11.20 21.08
CA PHE A 30 -6.62 10.27 20.92
C PHE A 30 -7.15 9.68 22.23
N GLY A 31 -6.52 9.97 23.37
CA GLY A 31 -6.93 9.52 24.70
C GLY A 31 -6.42 8.14 25.10
N GLU A 32 -6.92 7.64 26.24
CA GLU A 32 -6.45 6.41 26.89
C GLU A 32 -6.61 5.15 26.01
N ASP A 33 -7.77 5.00 25.39
CA ASP A 33 -8.14 3.83 24.58
C ASP A 33 -7.76 3.98 23.10
N TRP A 34 -6.80 4.85 22.75
CA TRP A 34 -6.43 5.09 21.35
C TRP A 34 -6.06 3.82 20.59
N ARG A 35 -5.48 2.83 21.27
CA ARG A 35 -5.13 1.53 20.69
C ARG A 35 -6.34 0.75 20.20
N LYS A 36 -7.49 0.86 20.87
CA LYS A 36 -8.75 0.22 20.43
C LYS A 36 -9.41 1.00 19.29
N GLY A 37 -9.23 2.32 19.28
CA GLY A 37 -9.78 3.20 18.25
C GLY A 37 -8.92 3.25 16.98
N VAL A 38 -7.84 4.03 17.02
CA VAL A 38 -6.96 4.30 15.87
C VAL A 38 -5.75 3.36 15.78
N GLY A 39 -5.54 2.50 16.78
CA GLY A 39 -4.43 1.54 16.81
C GLY A 39 -4.28 0.71 15.53
N PRO A 40 -5.34 0.10 14.97
CA PRO A 40 -5.22 -0.66 13.72
C PRO A 40 -4.71 0.17 12.53
N MET A 41 -5.11 1.44 12.43
CA MET A 41 -4.62 2.34 11.37
C MET A 41 -3.15 2.71 11.59
N HIS A 42 -2.77 2.96 12.84
CA HIS A 42 -1.39 3.25 13.23
C HIS A 42 -0.46 2.08 12.94
N GLU A 43 -0.81 0.85 13.37
CA GLU A 43 -0.05 -0.37 13.12
C GLU A 43 0.04 -0.72 11.63
N CYS A 44 -1.05 -0.51 10.87
CA CYS A 44 -1.04 -0.70 9.42
C CYS A 44 -0.07 0.27 8.75
N GLU A 45 -0.12 1.55 9.13
CA GLU A 45 0.72 2.57 8.52
C GLU A 45 2.20 2.43 8.86
N ARG A 46 2.55 2.02 10.09
CA ARG A 46 3.95 1.72 10.43
C ARG A 46 4.52 0.58 9.58
N ARG A 47 3.75 -0.49 9.35
CA ARG A 47 4.13 -1.57 8.44
C ARG A 47 4.29 -1.08 7.00
N ASN A 48 3.37 -0.26 6.50
CA ASN A 48 3.44 0.33 5.17
C ASN A 48 4.70 1.20 5.01
N TYR A 49 5.11 1.90 6.05
CA TYR A 49 6.31 2.74 6.01
C TYR A 49 7.59 1.90 5.93
N LEU A 50 7.68 0.82 6.71
CA LEU A 50 8.78 -0.16 6.59
C LEU A 50 8.82 -0.80 5.19
N PHE A 51 7.66 -1.20 4.66
CA PHE A 51 7.52 -1.75 3.30
C PHE A 51 8.04 -0.78 2.24
N THR A 52 7.63 0.48 2.34
CA THR A 52 8.02 1.51 1.37
C THR A 52 9.53 1.78 1.45
N ALA A 53 10.07 1.90 2.67
CA ALA A 53 11.51 2.10 2.87
C ALA A 53 12.35 0.95 2.31
N LYS A 54 11.87 -0.29 2.45
CA LYS A 54 12.54 -1.50 1.93
C LYS A 54 12.48 -1.60 0.41
N SER A 55 11.34 -1.30 -0.20
CA SER A 55 11.09 -1.57 -1.63
C SER A 55 11.73 -0.56 -2.58
N VAL A 56 11.59 0.75 -2.32
CA VAL A 56 12.02 1.80 -3.26
C VAL A 56 13.30 2.53 -2.82
N GLY A 57 13.82 2.21 -1.64
CA GLY A 57 14.96 2.90 -1.02
C GLY A 57 14.57 4.27 -0.44
N TRP A 58 15.31 4.70 0.58
CA TRP A 58 14.98 5.84 1.45
C TRP A 58 14.66 7.15 0.67
N ALA A 59 15.42 7.46 -0.37
CA ALA A 59 15.24 8.69 -1.14
C ALA A 59 13.89 8.78 -1.88
N LYS A 60 13.29 7.64 -2.25
CA LYS A 60 12.00 7.59 -2.97
C LYS A 60 10.80 7.47 -2.04
N VAL A 61 11.01 7.19 -0.76
CA VAL A 61 9.93 7.08 0.24
C VAL A 61 9.15 8.39 0.33
N LYS A 62 9.82 9.54 0.24
CA LYS A 62 9.15 10.85 0.35
C LYS A 62 8.07 11.02 -0.72
N CYS A 63 8.37 10.62 -1.95
CA CYS A 63 7.41 10.71 -3.06
C CYS A 63 6.15 9.85 -2.82
N GLN A 64 6.26 8.75 -2.09
CA GLN A 64 5.13 7.87 -1.74
C GLN A 64 4.31 8.42 -0.55
N TYR A 65 4.86 9.37 0.19
CA TYR A 65 4.26 9.94 1.40
C TYR A 65 3.79 11.39 1.22
N ASP A 66 4.21 12.06 0.15
CA ASP A 66 3.60 13.30 -0.33
C ASP A 66 2.25 12.97 -1.02
N MET A 67 1.16 13.01 -0.26
CA MET A 67 -0.16 12.50 -0.68
C MET A 67 -0.83 13.38 -1.74
N SER A 68 -0.67 14.70 -1.66
CA SER A 68 -1.15 15.65 -2.67
C SER A 68 -0.31 16.93 -2.65
N PRO A 69 -0.42 17.81 -3.67
CA PRO A 69 0.26 19.11 -3.68
C PRO A 69 -0.05 19.97 -2.43
N HIS A 70 -1.18 19.73 -1.77
CA HIS A 70 -1.61 20.44 -0.57
C HIS A 70 -1.39 19.62 0.72
N GLU A 71 -1.00 18.36 0.62
CA GLU A 71 -0.84 17.42 1.71
C GLU A 71 0.51 16.70 1.60
N SER A 72 1.58 17.48 1.73
CA SER A 72 2.97 16.98 1.74
C SER A 72 3.48 16.73 3.16
N VAL A 73 4.53 15.91 3.26
CA VAL A 73 5.25 15.69 4.51
C VAL A 73 6.49 16.58 4.56
N PRO A 74 6.73 17.32 5.66
CA PRO A 74 7.82 18.29 5.71
C PRO A 74 9.19 17.62 5.69
N PHE A 75 9.31 16.45 6.32
CA PHE A 75 10.51 15.62 6.35
C PHE A 75 10.14 14.17 6.66
N LEU A 76 11.09 13.26 6.48
CA LEU A 76 10.98 11.86 6.87
C LEU A 76 11.89 11.59 8.07
N LYS A 77 11.42 10.75 9.00
CA LYS A 77 12.25 10.23 10.09
C LYS A 77 12.22 8.70 10.06
N PRO A 78 13.36 8.02 10.30
CA PRO A 78 13.33 6.58 10.51
C PRO A 78 12.34 6.23 11.63
N LEU A 79 11.63 5.13 11.45
CA LEU A 79 10.64 4.65 12.41
C LEU A 79 11.30 4.46 13.79
N GLN A 80 10.68 5.00 14.83
CA GLN A 80 11.19 4.97 16.21
C GLN A 80 10.51 3.87 17.01
N GLU A 81 11.18 3.39 18.05
CA GLU A 81 10.65 2.39 19.00
C GLU A 81 10.13 1.12 18.31
N VAL A 82 10.74 0.75 17.18
CA VAL A 82 10.32 -0.42 16.39
C VAL A 82 10.61 -1.67 17.18
N GLN A 83 9.57 -2.46 17.41
CA GLN A 83 9.70 -3.72 18.13
C GLN A 83 10.11 -4.83 17.17
N LEU A 84 10.88 -5.81 17.65
CA LEU A 84 11.30 -6.94 16.81
C LEU A 84 10.09 -7.67 16.18
N ALA A 85 9.02 -7.87 16.96
CA ALA A 85 7.77 -8.46 16.48
C ALA A 85 7.11 -7.66 15.34
N GLU A 86 7.29 -6.34 15.33
CA GLU A 86 6.79 -5.47 14.26
C GLU A 86 7.59 -5.67 12.97
N ILE A 87 8.91 -5.78 13.07
CA ILE A 87 9.80 -6.08 11.95
C ILE A 87 9.48 -7.46 11.38
N GLU A 88 9.44 -8.50 12.23
CA GLU A 88 9.12 -9.87 11.82
C GLU A 88 7.73 -9.97 11.20
N GLY A 89 6.74 -9.27 11.76
CA GLY A 89 5.39 -9.18 11.20
C GLY A 89 5.39 -8.54 9.81
N ALA A 90 6.10 -7.41 9.66
CA ALA A 90 6.24 -6.74 8.36
C ALA A 90 6.96 -7.63 7.33
N GLU A 91 8.04 -8.31 7.73
CA GLU A 91 8.82 -9.24 6.88
C GLU A 91 8.00 -10.45 6.43
N LYS A 92 7.16 -11.01 7.32
CA LYS A 92 6.27 -12.12 6.99
C LYS A 92 5.21 -11.70 5.98
N THR A 93 4.54 -10.57 6.21
CA THR A 93 3.53 -10.03 5.28
C THR A 93 4.16 -9.67 3.93
N TRP A 94 5.36 -9.07 3.94
CA TRP A 94 6.15 -8.79 2.75
C TRP A 94 6.47 -10.06 1.95
N SER A 95 6.95 -11.10 2.61
CA SER A 95 7.29 -12.37 1.96
C SER A 95 6.05 -13.03 1.33
N GLN A 96 4.88 -12.93 1.97
CA GLN A 96 3.63 -13.41 1.41
C GLN A 96 3.19 -12.62 0.18
N TRP A 97 3.37 -11.29 0.17
CA TRP A 97 3.04 -10.44 -0.98
C TRP A 97 3.95 -10.68 -2.17
N LEU A 98 5.26 -10.87 -1.96
CA LEU A 98 6.18 -11.26 -3.02
C LEU A 98 5.89 -12.67 -3.55
N ALA A 99 5.56 -13.62 -2.66
CA ALA A 99 5.10 -14.94 -3.06
C ALA A 99 3.78 -14.88 -3.85
N MET A 100 2.95 -13.87 -3.57
CA MET A 100 1.88 -13.49 -4.49
C MET A 100 2.51 -13.06 -5.80
N GLU A 101 3.26 -11.96 -5.96
CA GLU A 101 3.87 -11.54 -7.25
C GLU A 101 4.38 -12.68 -8.17
N ASP A 102 5.01 -13.73 -7.62
CA ASP A 102 5.42 -14.96 -8.32
C ASP A 102 4.26 -15.71 -9.05
N TRP A 103 3.01 -15.58 -8.59
CA TRP A 103 1.77 -16.05 -9.24
C TRP A 103 1.46 -15.38 -10.58
N MET A 104 1.92 -14.14 -10.78
CA MET A 104 1.65 -13.32 -11.95
C MET A 104 2.77 -13.43 -12.99
N VAL A 105 3.87 -14.11 -12.65
CA VAL A 105 5.08 -14.22 -13.48
C VAL A 105 5.54 -15.68 -13.67
N GLY A 106 5.07 -16.62 -12.82
CA GLY A 106 5.45 -18.03 -12.85
C GLY A 106 4.51 -18.96 -13.66
N PRO A 107 4.78 -20.28 -13.70
CA PRO A 107 4.05 -21.27 -14.52
C PRO A 107 2.54 -21.42 -14.22
N ARG A 108 2.00 -20.65 -13.26
CA ARG A 108 0.60 -20.63 -12.83
C ARG A 108 -0.11 -19.32 -13.20
N ALA A 109 0.52 -18.45 -13.99
CA ALA A 109 -0.13 -17.26 -14.54
C ALA A 109 -1.34 -17.70 -15.39
N PRO A 110 -2.49 -17.03 -15.29
CA PRO A 110 -3.61 -17.31 -16.18
C PRO A 110 -3.16 -17.09 -17.63
N ASP A 111 -3.35 -18.10 -18.48
CA ASP A 111 -3.12 -17.94 -19.90
C ASP A 111 -3.96 -16.74 -20.37
N ALA A 112 -3.35 -15.81 -21.10
CA ALA A 112 -4.05 -14.73 -21.78
C ALA A 112 -4.86 -15.33 -22.94
N GLY A 113 -5.89 -16.12 -22.60
CA GLY A 113 -6.67 -16.90 -23.54
C GLY A 113 -7.69 -16.05 -24.29
N ASP A 114 -7.74 -16.30 -25.60
CA ASP A 114 -8.86 -16.16 -26.52
C ASP A 114 -9.41 -14.77 -26.82
N GLY A 115 -8.86 -14.16 -27.86
CA GLY A 115 -9.42 -12.96 -28.47
C GLY A 115 -9.23 -12.84 -29.99
N ASP A 116 -8.77 -13.87 -30.70
CA ASP A 116 -8.71 -13.80 -32.16
C ASP A 116 -8.71 -15.20 -32.80
N GLN A 117 -9.30 -15.32 -33.99
CA GLN A 117 -9.53 -16.54 -34.78
C GLN A 117 -10.83 -17.31 -34.50
N HIS A 118 -11.97 -16.67 -34.76
CA HIS A 118 -13.09 -17.39 -35.38
C HIS A 118 -13.73 -16.51 -36.45
N LEU A 119 -13.02 -16.33 -37.57
CA LEU A 119 -13.64 -15.83 -38.80
C LEU A 119 -12.89 -16.32 -40.05
N GLU A 120 -12.70 -17.63 -40.17
CA GLU A 120 -12.48 -18.27 -41.47
C GLU A 120 -13.52 -19.37 -41.65
N ASP A 121 -14.66 -19.02 -42.23
CA ASP A 121 -15.45 -19.93 -43.04
C ASP A 121 -16.37 -19.11 -43.95
N ALA A 122 -15.78 -18.54 -45.01
CA ALA A 122 -16.52 -18.05 -46.16
C ALA A 122 -16.26 -19.03 -47.33
N PRO A 123 -17.30 -19.66 -47.91
CA PRO A 123 -17.11 -20.61 -48.99
C PRO A 123 -16.73 -19.88 -50.30
N PRO A 124 -15.97 -20.52 -51.21
CA PRO A 124 -15.50 -19.87 -52.42
C PRO A 124 -16.65 -19.66 -53.43
N GLN A 125 -16.89 -18.40 -53.80
CA GLN A 125 -17.74 -18.08 -54.95
C GLN A 125 -17.06 -18.53 -56.25
N ARG A 126 -17.61 -19.59 -56.85
CA ARG A 126 -17.30 -20.07 -58.20
C ARG A 126 -17.63 -18.95 -59.20
N ARG A 127 -16.62 -18.37 -59.86
CA ARG A 127 -16.81 -17.49 -61.02
C ARG A 127 -17.23 -18.34 -62.22
N GLU A 128 -18.43 -18.07 -62.74
CA GLU A 128 -18.88 -18.58 -64.03
C GLU A 128 -18.33 -17.68 -65.16
N SER A 129 -18.02 -18.28 -66.30
CA SER A 129 -17.81 -17.64 -67.62
C SER A 129 -18.67 -18.37 -68.63
#